data_AF-A0AAX3M4B4-F1
#
_entry.id   AF-A0AAX3M4B4-F1
#
_cell.length_a   1.000
_cell.length_b   1.000
_cell.length_c   1.000
_cell.angle_alpha   90.00
_cell.angle_beta   90.00
_cell.angle_gamma   90.00
#
_symmetry.space_group_name_H-M   'P 1'
#
loop_
_entity.id
_entity.type
_entity.pdbx_description
1 polymer ?
#
loop_
_entity_poly.entity_id
_entity_poly.type
_entity_poly.pdbx_seq_one_letter_code
_entity_poly.pdbx_strand_id
1 'polypeptide(L)'
;MNRERKIQLIGTMMTSLVLLLVPLFTNIYYPIWYYIGLLCLITLGIYREVAYKRYEKKFYQKWNIARQRGFAFHMIWQSARAALLLIGIVILFQLFSYGLVWSEWLLLLTPTTLIASLIIVVTLGVIAGIYSWTENEKRYREIEQDDSKYSIHQKQHSL
;
A
#
# COMPACT_ATOMS: atom_id res chain seq x y z
N MET A 1 -7.34 -2.50 22.57
CA MET A 1 -7.26 -2.39 21.09
C MET A 1 -7.98 -1.12 20.68
N ASN A 2 -7.28 -0.15 20.08
CA ASN A 2 -7.85 1.16 19.72
C ASN A 2 -9.06 1.01 18.77
N ARG A 3 -10.04 1.92 18.88
CA ARG A 3 -11.26 1.94 18.05
C ARG A 3 -10.94 1.89 16.56
N GLU A 4 -9.90 2.60 16.14
CA GLU A 4 -9.40 2.62 14.75
C GLU A 4 -8.96 1.24 14.25
N ARG A 5 -8.33 0.42 15.11
CA ARG A 5 -7.87 -0.93 14.73
C ARG A 5 -9.03 -1.89 14.55
N LYS A 6 -10.08 -1.76 15.36
CA LYS A 6 -11.33 -2.53 15.15
C LYS A 6 -11.92 -2.20 13.79
N ILE A 7 -11.98 -0.92 13.43
CA ILE A 7 -12.50 -0.47 12.13
C ILE A 7 -11.63 -1.00 10.98
N GLN A 8 -10.30 -0.92 11.09
CA GLN A 8 -9.37 -1.44 10.08
C GLN A 8 -9.51 -2.95 9.88
N LEU A 9 -9.63 -3.71 10.97
CA LEU A 9 -9.79 -5.17 10.93
C LEU A 9 -11.14 -5.56 10.31
N ILE A 10 -12.23 -4.89 10.70
CA ILE A 10 -13.56 -5.09 10.10
C ILE A 10 -13.52 -4.76 8.61
N GLY A 11 -12.93 -3.62 8.23
CA GLY A 11 -12.78 -3.23 6.83
C GLY A 11 -11.99 -4.26 6.02
N THR A 12 -10.90 -4.79 6.59
CA THR A 12 -10.11 -5.84 5.95
C THR A 12 -10.92 -7.12 5.76
N MET A 13 -11.63 -7.58 6.79
CA MET A 13 -12.50 -8.76 6.69
C MET A 13 -13.60 -8.59 5.64
N MET A 14 -14.26 -7.43 5.63
CA MET A 14 -15.33 -7.12 4.67
C MET A 14 -14.79 -7.07 3.24
N THR A 15 -13.61 -6.48 3.04
CA THR A 15 -12.95 -6.42 1.73
C THR A 15 -12.54 -7.81 1.25
N SER A 16 -11.99 -8.64 2.13
CA SER A 16 -11.64 -10.04 1.82
C SER A 16 -12.87 -10.87 1.46
N LEU A 17 -14.00 -10.66 2.14
CA LEU A 17 -15.26 -11.32 1.81
C LEU A 17 -15.74 -10.94 0.40
N VAL A 18 -15.74 -9.64 0.08
CA VAL A 18 -16.13 -9.15 -1.26
C VAL A 18 -15.22 -9.75 -2.34
N LEU A 19 -13.90 -9.76 -2.14
CA LEU A 19 -12.96 -10.38 -3.06
C LEU A 19 -13.25 -11.87 -3.27
N LEU A 20 -13.60 -12.61 -2.21
CA LEU A 20 -13.91 -14.03 -2.30
C LEU A 20 -15.18 -14.29 -3.15
N LEU A 21 -16.10 -13.33 -3.22
CA LEU A 21 -17.31 -13.42 -4.04
C LEU A 21 -17.11 -13.03 -5.50
N VAL A 22 -16.02 -12.32 -5.85
CA VAL A 22 -15.78 -11.88 -7.25
C VAL A 22 -15.81 -13.05 -8.25
N PRO A 23 -15.14 -14.20 -8.02
CA PRO A 23 -15.18 -15.34 -8.95
C PRO A 23 -16.57 -15.97 -9.16
N LEU A 24 -17.54 -15.68 -8.28
CA LEU A 24 -18.91 -16.17 -8.44
C LEU A 24 -19.69 -15.36 -9.48
N PHE A 25 -19.29 -14.10 -9.71
CA PHE A 25 -19.92 -13.18 -10.65
C PHE A 25 -19.12 -13.00 -11.94
N THR A 26 -17.83 -13.34 -11.93
CA THR A 26 -16.93 -13.18 -13.08
C THR A 26 -16.30 -14.50 -13.49
N ASN A 27 -16.14 -14.71 -14.79
CA ASN A 27 -15.45 -15.89 -15.31
C ASN A 27 -13.93 -15.65 -15.21
N ILE A 28 -13.32 -16.12 -14.12
CA ILE A 28 -11.87 -15.99 -13.90
C ILE A 28 -11.15 -17.12 -14.62
N TYR A 29 -10.22 -16.77 -15.51
CA TYR A 29 -9.52 -17.72 -16.36
C TYR A 29 -8.60 -18.68 -15.57
N TYR A 30 -8.01 -18.18 -14.47
CA TYR A 30 -7.12 -18.94 -13.58
C TYR A 30 -7.60 -18.91 -12.12
N PRO A 31 -8.68 -19.64 -11.76
CA PRO A 31 -9.32 -19.53 -10.46
C PRO A 31 -8.44 -20.02 -9.30
N ILE A 32 -7.64 -21.08 -9.51
CA ILE A 32 -6.74 -21.61 -8.47
C ILE A 32 -5.72 -20.54 -8.04
N TRP A 33 -5.06 -19.92 -9.01
CA TRP A 33 -4.06 -18.88 -8.77
C TRP A 33 -4.68 -17.63 -8.13
N TYR A 34 -5.92 -17.30 -8.49
CA TYR A 34 -6.68 -16.24 -7.83
C TYR A 34 -6.86 -16.50 -6.33
N TYR A 35 -7.31 -17.70 -5.94
CA TYR A 35 -7.51 -18.05 -4.54
C TYR A 35 -6.19 -18.10 -3.75
N ILE A 36 -5.09 -18.57 -4.35
CA ILE A 36 -3.76 -18.54 -3.73
C ILE A 36 -3.35 -17.08 -3.47
N GLY A 37 -3.50 -16.20 -4.46
CA GLY A 37 -3.21 -14.78 -4.31
C GLY A 37 -4.06 -14.12 -3.21
N LEU A 38 -5.35 -14.44 -3.16
CA LEU A 38 -6.27 -13.95 -2.13
C LEU A 38 -5.86 -14.41 -0.73
N LEU A 39 -5.50 -15.69 -0.56
CA LEU A 39 -5.02 -16.24 0.71
C LEU A 39 -3.75 -15.53 1.18
N CYS A 40 -2.82 -15.25 0.25
CA CYS A 40 -1.60 -14.49 0.53
C CYS A 40 -1.92 -13.07 0.99
N LEU A 41 -2.85 -12.37 0.34
CA LEU A 41 -3.27 -11.02 0.73
C LEU A 41 -3.91 -10.98 2.11
N ILE A 42 -4.79 -11.94 2.43
CA ILE A 42 -5.42 -12.06 3.74
C ILE A 42 -4.36 -12.29 4.83
N THR A 43 -3.45 -13.25 4.58
CA THR A 43 -2.36 -13.57 5.52
C THR A 43 -1.46 -12.37 5.76
N LEU A 44 -1.11 -11.61 4.70
CA LEU A 44 -0.31 -10.39 4.81
C LEU A 44 -1.04 -9.29 5.59
N GLY A 45 -2.35 -9.13 5.39
CA GLY A 45 -3.18 -8.18 6.13
C GLY A 45 -3.18 -8.48 7.63
N ILE A 46 -3.43 -9.74 8.00
CA ILE A 46 -3.43 -10.19 9.40
C ILE A 46 -2.02 -10.05 10.01
N TYR A 47 -0.98 -10.47 9.30
CA TYR A 47 0.40 -10.37 9.78
C TYR A 47 0.80 -8.92 10.06
N ARG A 48 0.39 -7.97 9.20
CA ARG A 48 0.64 -6.54 9.39
C ARG A 48 0.01 -6.02 10.68
N GLU A 49 -1.22 -6.42 10.98
CA GLU A 49 -1.92 -6.01 12.21
C GLU A 49 -1.25 -6.57 13.48
N VAL A 50 -0.86 -7.85 13.47
CA VAL A 50 -0.21 -8.50 14.61
C VAL A 50 1.18 -7.91 14.87
N ALA A 51 1.94 -7.63 13.81
CA ALA A 51 3.31 -7.12 13.91
C ALA A 51 3.40 -5.59 14.06
N TYR A 52 2.27 -4.88 14.17
CA TYR A 52 2.19 -3.41 14.10
C TYR A 52 3.21 -2.69 15.00
N LYS A 53 3.33 -3.07 16.28
CA LYS A 53 4.28 -2.43 17.22
C LYS A 53 5.74 -2.55 16.75
N ARG A 54 6.10 -3.68 16.15
CA ARG A 54 7.44 -3.91 15.59
C ARG A 54 7.65 -3.10 14.31
N TYR A 55 6.60 -2.91 13.52
CA TYR A 55 6.61 -2.04 12.34
C TYR A 55 6.77 -0.57 12.70
N GLU A 56 6.16 -0.11 13.80
CA GLU A 56 6.20 1.30 14.23
C GLU A 56 7.62 1.74 14.62
N LYS A 57 8.32 0.93 15.42
CA LYS A 57 9.73 1.22 15.78
C LYS A 57 10.65 1.21 14.55
N LYS A 58 10.46 0.23 13.65
CA LYS A 58 11.21 0.16 12.38
C LYS A 58 10.86 1.31 11.44
N PHE A 59 9.62 1.76 11.44
CA PHE A 59 9.15 2.90 10.67
C PHE A 59 9.85 4.17 11.15
N TYR A 60 9.86 4.47 12.46
CA TYR A 60 10.49 5.67 13.00
C TYR A 60 11.97 5.77 12.60
N GLN A 61 12.73 4.68 12.77
CA GLN A 61 14.14 4.63 12.39
C GLN A 61 14.34 4.84 10.88
N LYS A 62 13.55 4.15 10.05
CA LYS A 62 13.65 4.28 8.59
C LYS A 62 13.22 5.66 8.09
N TRP A 63 12.16 6.22 8.67
CA TRP A 63 11.62 7.51 8.28
C TRP A 63 12.57 8.64 8.63
N ASN A 64 13.22 8.59 9.80
CA ASN A 64 14.22 9.59 10.18
C ASN A 64 15.36 9.66 9.14
N ILE A 65 15.86 8.51 8.67
CA ILE A 65 16.87 8.44 7.61
C ILE A 65 16.30 8.91 6.27
N ALA A 66 15.07 8.52 5.93
CA ALA A 66 14.44 8.90 4.66
C ALA A 66 14.19 10.41 4.56
N ARG A 67 13.85 11.07 5.68
CA ARG A 67 13.62 12.51 5.77
C ARG A 67 14.88 13.32 5.44
N GLN A 68 16.05 12.84 5.87
CA GLN A 68 17.34 13.47 5.57
C GLN A 68 17.70 13.45 4.08
N ARG A 69 17.17 12.49 3.29
CA ARG A 69 17.38 12.42 1.84
C ARG A 69 16.57 13.45 1.04
N GLY A 70 15.67 14.18 1.72
CA GLY A 70 14.86 15.23 1.12
C GLY A 70 13.58 14.73 0.47
N PHE A 71 12.62 15.66 0.36
CA PHE A 71 11.28 15.42 -0.17
C PHE A 71 11.29 14.89 -1.61
N ALA A 72 12.09 15.50 -2.50
CA ALA A 72 12.07 15.17 -3.93
C ALA A 72 12.47 13.72 -4.20
N PHE A 73 13.52 13.23 -3.54
CA PHE A 73 13.97 11.84 -3.69
C PHE A 73 12.90 10.86 -3.21
N HIS A 74 12.29 11.12 -2.03
CA HIS A 74 11.24 10.26 -1.51
C HIS A 74 10.00 10.26 -2.40
N MET A 75 9.60 11.44 -2.89
CA MET A 75 8.44 11.60 -3.75
C MET A 75 8.63 10.83 -5.07
N ILE A 76 9.78 10.96 -5.74
CA ILE A 76 10.08 10.20 -6.97
C ILE A 76 10.05 8.70 -6.69
N TRP A 77 10.71 8.24 -5.62
CA TRP A 77 10.78 6.82 -5.29
C TRP A 77 9.40 6.22 -5.00
N GLN A 78 8.56 6.91 -4.22
CA GLN A 78 7.20 6.46 -3.94
C GLN A 78 6.30 6.51 -5.16
N SER A 79 6.44 7.55 -5.98
CA SER A 79 5.66 7.69 -7.22
C SER A 79 5.99 6.56 -8.19
N ALA A 80 7.28 6.25 -8.38
CA ALA A 80 7.72 5.13 -9.19
C ALA A 80 7.22 3.78 -8.63
N ARG A 81 7.28 3.59 -7.31
CA ARG A 81 6.76 2.39 -6.66
C ARG A 81 5.24 2.24 -6.85
N ALA A 82 4.49 3.32 -6.70
CA ALA A 82 3.04 3.33 -6.91
C ALA A 82 2.69 3.05 -8.37
N ALA A 83 3.41 3.67 -9.31
CA ALA A 83 3.25 3.42 -10.75
C ALA A 83 3.51 1.96 -11.11
N LEU A 84 4.62 1.38 -10.63
CA LEU A 84 4.94 -0.04 -10.85
C LEU A 84 3.88 -0.96 -10.25
N LEU A 85 3.35 -0.65 -9.06
CA LEU A 85 2.27 -1.41 -8.47
C LEU A 85 0.99 -1.35 -9.31
N LEU A 86 0.61 -0.17 -9.80
CA LEU A 86 -0.56 -0.01 -10.67
C LEU A 86 -0.40 -0.79 -11.97
N ILE A 87 0.77 -0.70 -12.62
CA ILE A 87 1.08 -1.47 -13.83
C ILE A 87 0.98 -2.98 -13.53
N GLY A 88 1.57 -3.44 -12.42
CA GLY A 88 1.48 -4.84 -12.00
C GLY A 88 0.03 -5.29 -11.76
N ILE A 89 -0.79 -4.47 -11.11
CA ILE A 89 -2.21 -4.75 -10.89
C ILE A 89 -2.96 -4.87 -12.22
N VAL A 90 -2.73 -3.96 -13.16
CA VAL A 90 -3.36 -4.00 -14.49
C VAL A 90 -2.95 -5.27 -15.25
N ILE A 91 -1.66 -5.61 -15.26
CA ILE A 91 -1.16 -6.83 -15.92
C ILE A 91 -1.80 -8.08 -15.31
N LEU A 92 -1.82 -8.19 -13.98
CA LEU A 92 -2.45 -9.31 -13.29
C LEU A 92 -3.94 -9.38 -13.59
N PHE A 93 -4.64 -8.24 -13.55
CA PHE A 93 -6.06 -8.19 -13.86
C PHE A 93 -6.36 -8.67 -15.29
N GLN A 94 -5.56 -8.25 -16.27
CA GLN A 94 -5.69 -8.70 -17.66
C GLN A 94 -5.42 -10.19 -17.79
N LEU A 95 -4.38 -10.70 -17.13
CA LEU A 95 -4.03 -12.12 -17.12
C LEU A 95 -5.16 -12.97 -16.51
N PHE A 96 -5.74 -12.56 -15.40
CA PHE A 96 -6.79 -13.32 -14.72
C PHE A 96 -8.16 -13.22 -15.39
N SER A 97 -8.47 -12.06 -16.01
CA SER A 97 -9.79 -11.82 -16.62
C SER A 97 -9.87 -12.34 -18.05
N TYR A 98 -8.80 -12.22 -18.82
CA TYR A 98 -8.80 -12.52 -20.25
C TYR A 98 -7.78 -13.59 -20.65
N GLY A 99 -6.92 -14.06 -19.74
CA GLY A 99 -5.85 -15.01 -20.06
C GLY A 99 -4.72 -14.42 -20.92
N LEU A 100 -4.73 -13.10 -21.15
CA LEU A 100 -3.79 -12.43 -22.04
C LEU A 100 -2.43 -12.24 -21.40
N VAL A 101 -1.37 -12.53 -22.16
CA VAL A 101 0.01 -12.25 -21.76
C VAL A 101 0.32 -10.77 -22.00
N TRP A 102 1.24 -10.19 -21.21
CA TRP A 102 1.60 -8.76 -21.29
C TRP A 102 1.96 -8.29 -22.72
N SER A 103 2.60 -9.15 -23.50
CA SER A 103 2.97 -8.88 -24.89
C SER A 103 1.76 -8.74 -25.82
N GLU A 104 0.74 -9.58 -25.62
CA GLU A 104 -0.49 -9.56 -26.43
C GLU A 104 -1.34 -8.33 -26.09
N TRP A 105 -1.39 -7.98 -24.81
CA TRP A 105 -2.09 -6.78 -24.35
C TRP A 105 -1.48 -5.49 -24.94
N LEU A 106 -0.15 -5.39 -25.00
CA LEU A 106 0.51 -4.23 -25.60
C LEU A 106 0.22 -4.07 -27.09
N LEU A 107 0.02 -5.17 -27.81
CA LEU A 107 -0.32 -5.15 -29.23
C LEU A 107 -1.78 -4.73 -29.49
N LEU A 108 -2.67 -4.91 -28.51
CA LEU A 108 -4.08 -4.51 -28.59
C LEU A 108 -4.30 -3.01 -28.34
N LEU A 109 -3.33 -2.32 -27.72
CA LEU A 109 -3.45 -0.90 -27.41
C LEU A 109 -3.07 -0.02 -28.59
N THR A 110 -3.93 0.95 -28.89
CA THR A 110 -3.55 2.03 -29.81
C THR A 110 -2.51 2.93 -29.14
N PRO A 111 -1.60 3.57 -29.91
CA PRO A 111 -0.60 4.48 -29.34
C PRO A 111 -1.21 5.57 -28.44
N THR A 112 -2.39 6.08 -28.82
CA THR A 112 -3.13 7.08 -28.03
C THR A 112 -3.58 6.53 -26.68
N THR A 113 -4.11 5.30 -26.63
CA THR A 113 -4.51 4.67 -25.36
C THR A 113 -3.32 4.39 -24.46
N LEU A 114 -2.16 4.00 -25.04
CA LEU A 114 -0.93 3.77 -24.30
C LEU A 114 -0.45 5.09 -23.65
N ILE A 115 -0.38 6.18 -24.42
CA ILE A 115 0.01 7.50 -23.89
C ILE A 115 -0.96 7.96 -22.80
N ALA A 116 -2.27 7.83 -23.01
CA ALA A 116 -3.27 8.20 -22.00
C ALA A 116 -3.10 7.38 -20.71
N SER A 117 -2.88 6.07 -20.82
CA SER A 117 -2.66 5.20 -19.67
C SER A 117 -1.39 5.56 -18.91
N LEU A 118 -0.30 5.91 -19.62
CA LEU A 118 0.94 6.38 -19.02
C LEU A 118 0.73 7.66 -18.21
N ILE A 119 0.00 8.63 -18.77
CA ILE A 119 -0.32 9.89 -18.08
C ILE A 119 -1.09 9.60 -16.79
N ILE A 120 -2.13 8.77 -16.85
CA ILE A 120 -2.93 8.39 -15.68
C ILE A 120 -2.06 7.74 -14.60
N VAL A 121 -1.23 6.77 -14.98
CA VAL A 121 -0.33 6.06 -14.05
C VAL A 121 0.66 7.02 -13.38
N VAL A 122 1.25 7.93 -14.15
CA VAL A 122 2.18 8.94 -13.63
C VAL A 122 1.45 9.89 -12.68
N THR A 123 0.29 10.41 -13.06
CA THR A 123 -0.50 11.33 -12.21
C THR A 123 -0.90 10.68 -10.90
N LEU A 124 -1.43 9.45 -10.95
CA LEU A 124 -1.78 8.70 -9.74
C LEU A 124 -0.54 8.38 -8.89
N GLY A 125 0.58 8.05 -9.52
CA GLY A 125 1.86 7.84 -8.84
C GLY A 125 2.30 9.07 -8.05
N VAL A 126 2.25 10.25 -8.67
CA VAL A 126 2.61 11.53 -8.02
C VAL A 126 1.68 11.83 -6.85
N ILE A 127 0.36 11.69 -7.03
CA ILE A 127 -0.62 11.90 -5.96
C ILE A 127 -0.35 10.96 -4.79
N ALA A 128 -0.10 9.68 -5.07
CA ALA A 128 0.24 8.69 -4.05
C ALA A 128 1.56 9.02 -3.33
N GLY A 129 2.57 9.52 -4.06
CA GLY A 129 3.84 9.97 -3.50
C GLY A 129 3.68 11.13 -2.53
N ILE A 130 2.90 12.15 -2.91
CA ILE A 130 2.60 13.32 -2.06
C ILE A 130 1.83 12.87 -0.82
N TYR A 131 0.75 12.11 -1.00
CA TYR A 131 -0.09 11.63 0.10
C TYR A 131 0.72 10.80 1.10
N SER A 132 1.55 9.87 0.60
CA SER A 132 2.43 9.04 1.41
C SER A 132 3.41 9.89 2.23
N TRP A 133 4.02 10.92 1.65
CA TRP A 133 4.89 11.81 2.41
C TRP A 133 4.14 12.53 3.53
N THR A 134 2.99 13.15 3.22
CA THR A 134 2.20 13.90 4.19
C THR A 134 1.73 13.05 5.37
N GLU A 135 1.27 11.83 5.09
CA GLU A 135 0.78 10.90 6.10
C GLU A 135 1.94 10.38 6.97
N ASN A 136 3.08 10.06 6.36
CA ASN A 136 4.26 9.59 7.10
C ASN A 136 4.86 10.69 7.97
N GLU A 137 4.89 11.94 7.50
CA GLU A 137 5.34 13.09 8.27
C GLU A 137 4.42 13.37 9.46
N LYS A 138 3.10 13.29 9.26
CA LYS A 138 2.12 13.39 10.35
C LYS A 138 2.36 12.31 11.40
N ARG A 139 2.43 11.05 10.97
CA ARG A 139 2.67 9.90 11.86
C ARG A 139 3.99 10.01 12.61
N TYR A 140 5.05 10.52 11.97
CA TYR A 140 6.34 10.72 12.63
C TYR A 140 6.24 11.72 13.78
N ARG A 141 5.55 12.85 13.58
CA ARG A 141 5.36 13.88 14.62
C ARG A 141 4.55 13.37 15.81
N GLU A 142 3.55 12.53 15.57
CA GLU A 142 2.76 11.90 16.63
C GLU A 142 3.66 11.01 17.53
N ILE A 143 4.52 10.18 16.93
CA ILE A 143 5.45 9.32 17.67
C ILE A 143 6.49 10.16 18.45
N GLU A 144 7.03 11.21 17.84
CA GLU A 144 8.01 12.10 18.47
C GLU A 144 7.43 12.85 19.68
N GLN A 145 6.17 13.29 19.60
CA GLN A 145 5.46 13.93 20.71
C GLN A 145 5.21 12.97 21.88
N ASP A 146 4.79 11.74 21.58
CA ASP A 146 4.58 10.71 22.61
C ASP A 146 5.89 10.39 23.34
N ASP A 147 6.98 10.14 22.61
CA ASP A 147 8.30 9.84 23.19
C ASP A 147 8.82 11.00 24.08
N SER A 148 8.64 12.25 23.64
CA SER A 148 9.01 13.44 24.43
C SER A 148 8.25 13.49 25.76
N LYS A 149 6.95 13.23 25.74
CA LYS A 149 6.09 13.24 26.94
C LYS A 149 6.52 12.19 27.97
N TYR A 150 6.89 10.98 27.52
CA TYR A 150 7.40 9.93 28.41
C TYR A 150 8.74 10.30 29.05
N SER A 151 9.63 10.95 28.31
CA SER A 151 10.95 11.37 28.83
C SER A 151 10.85 12.42 29.95
N ILE A 152 9.84 13.30 29.88
CA ILE A 152 9.59 14.34 30.90
C ILE A 152 9.03 13.73 32.19
N HIS A 153 8.09 12.78 32.09
CA HIS A 153 7.53 12.12 33.28
C HIS A 153 8.55 11.26 34.03
N GLN A 154 9.49 10.61 33.34
CA GLN A 154 10.55 9.87 34.02
C GLN A 154 11.48 10.77 34.84
N LYS A 155 11.78 11.99 34.35
CA LYS A 155 12.59 12.97 35.09
C LYS A 155 11.91 13.51 36.35
N GLN A 156 10.58 13.58 36.38
CA GLN A 156 9.81 14.05 37.54
C GLN A 156 9.73 13.03 38.68
N HIS A 157 9.86 11.73 38.39
CA HIS A 157 9.87 10.68 39.41
C HIS A 157 11.27 10.35 39.96
N SER A 158 12.34 10.90 39.35
CA SER A 158 13.72 10.72 39.80
C SER A 158 14.25 11.85 40.69
N LEU A 159 13.41 12.83 41.04
CA LEU A 159 13.68 13.95 41.95
C LEU A 159 12.86 13.76 43.23
#